data_AF-A0A819XTS0-F1
#
_entry.id   AF-A0A819XTS0-F1
#
_cell.length_a   1.000
_cell.length_b   1.000
_cell.length_c   1.000
_cell.angle_alpha   90.00
_cell.angle_beta   90.00
_cell.angle_gamma   90.00
#
_symmetry.space_group_name_H-M   'P 1'
#
loop_
_entity.id
_entity.type
_entity.pdbx_description
1 polymer ?
#
loop_
_entity_poly.entity_id
_entity_poly.type
_entity_poly.pdbx_seq_one_letter_code
_entity_poly.pdbx_strand_id
1 'polypeptide(L)'
;MNCSLQHDSTSNQWKSSPVVSTMMMGPPEDMKKEGLIGNLISDIQRLEVPDQQHLIIRTNNGIQAQLERFTVPAPAAVTQNIFN
;
A
#
# COMPACT_ATOMS: atom_id res chain seq x y z
N MET A 1 -5.37 5.09 -6.48
CA MET A 1 -5.01 3.72 -6.92
C MET A 1 -6.06 2.71 -6.48
N ASN A 2 -6.47 1.80 -7.35
CA ASN A 2 -7.39 0.69 -7.08
C ASN A 2 -6.83 -0.61 -7.68
N CYS A 3 -6.83 -1.68 -6.88
CA CYS A 3 -6.48 -3.04 -7.27
C CYS A 3 -7.01 -4.03 -6.22
N SER A 4 -7.14 -5.30 -6.61
CA SER A 4 -7.38 -6.41 -5.69
C SER A 4 -6.15 -7.31 -5.62
N LEU A 5 -5.93 -7.91 -4.46
CA LEU A 5 -4.89 -8.90 -4.22
C LEU A 5 -5.55 -10.25 -3.95
N GLN A 6 -5.11 -11.28 -4.66
CA GLN A 6 -5.57 -12.66 -4.50
C GLN A 6 -4.41 -13.52 -4.03
N HIS A 7 -4.64 -14.30 -2.97
CA HIS A 7 -3.70 -15.28 -2.46
C HIS A 7 -4.03 -16.65 -3.04
N ASP A 8 -3.04 -17.26 -3.69
CA ASP A 8 -3.09 -18.67 -4.08
C ASP A 8 -2.48 -19.50 -2.96
N SER A 9 -3.33 -20.20 -2.20
CA SER A 9 -2.92 -21.03 -1.07
C SER A 9 -2.08 -22.25 -1.48
N THR A 10 -2.15 -22.68 -2.74
CA THR A 10 -1.42 -23.86 -3.23
C THR A 10 0.04 -23.54 -3.49
N SER A 11 0.30 -22.39 -4.12
CA SER A 11 1.65 -21.92 -4.44
C SER A 11 2.21 -20.95 -3.38
N ASN A 12 1.39 -20.53 -2.41
CA ASN A 12 1.65 -19.47 -1.45
C ASN A 12 2.08 -18.14 -2.12
N GLN A 13 1.55 -17.89 -3.32
CA GLN A 13 1.84 -16.69 -4.10
C GLN A 13 0.69 -15.69 -4.04
N TRP A 14 1.01 -14.42 -4.22
CA TRP A 14 0.06 -13.33 -4.35
C TRP A 14 0.02 -12.89 -5.81
N LYS A 15 -1.17 -12.51 -6.28
CA LYS A 15 -1.38 -11.91 -7.60
C LYS A 15 -2.24 -10.67 -7.46
N SER A 16 -1.94 -9.64 -8.22
CA SER A 16 -2.76 -8.43 -8.29
C SER A 16 -3.62 -8.43 -9.55
N SER A 17 -4.80 -7.84 -9.45
CA SER A 17 -5.51 -7.34 -10.64
C SER A 17 -4.75 -6.15 -11.24
N PRO A 18 -5.00 -5.76 -12.50
CA PRO A 18 -4.42 -4.55 -13.08
C PRO A 18 -4.55 -3.36 -12.13
N VAL A 19 -3.42 -2.69 -11.86
CA VAL A 19 -3.37 -1.54 -10.96
C VAL A 19 -3.79 -0.30 -11.76
N VAL A 20 -4.88 0.33 -11.34
CA VAL A 20 -5.38 1.56 -11.97
C VAL A 20 -5.24 2.71 -10.99
N SER A 21 -4.70 3.85 -11.43
CA SER A 21 -4.68 5.06 -10.61
C SER A 21 -5.21 6.28 -11.36
N THR A 22 -5.58 7.29 -10.56
CA THR A 22 -6.01 8.60 -11.04
C THR A 22 -4.79 9.41 -11.46
N MET A 23 -4.86 10.12 -12.58
CA MET A 23 -3.79 11.03 -13.03
C MET A 23 -3.94 12.41 -12.36
N MET A 24 -3.88 12.44 -11.03
CA MET A 24 -3.96 13.68 -10.25
C MET A 24 -2.58 14.35 -10.20
N MET A 25 -2.56 15.68 -10.21
CA MET A 25 -1.32 16.43 -10.01
C MET A 25 -1.07 16.55 -8.49
N GLY A 26 0.17 16.31 -8.07
CA GLY A 26 0.59 16.39 -6.67
C GLY A 26 2.08 16.70 -6.54
N PRO A 27 2.63 16.72 -5.32
CA PRO A 27 4.07 16.88 -5.11
C PRO A 27 4.86 15.83 -5.91
N PRO A 28 5.92 16.21 -6.65
CA PRO A 28 6.67 15.29 -7.50
C PRO A 28 7.23 14.06 -6.76
N GLU A 29 7.56 14.21 -5.48
CA GLU A 29 8.04 13.10 -4.65
C GLU A 29 6.97 12.05 -4.38
N ASP A 30 5.74 12.49 -4.13
CA ASP A 30 4.63 11.58 -3.82
C ASP A 30 4.11 10.89 -5.08
N MET A 31 4.09 11.60 -6.21
CA MET A 31 3.76 10.99 -7.52
C MET A 31 4.76 9.90 -7.90
N LYS A 32 6.06 10.10 -7.62
CA LYS A 32 7.08 9.06 -7.83
C LYS A 32 6.85 7.84 -6.93
N LYS A 33 6.55 8.07 -5.65
CA LYS A 33 6.23 6.98 -4.70
C LYS A 33 5.01 6.19 -5.15
N GLU A 34 3.96 6.86 -5.64
CA GLU A 34 2.76 6.20 -6.16
C GLU A 34 3.09 5.27 -7.33
N GLY A 35 3.89 5.72 -8.30
CA GLY A 35 4.34 4.89 -9.41
C GLY A 35 5.15 3.67 -8.96
N LEU A 36 6.05 3.84 -7.99
CA LEU A 36 6.84 2.73 -7.44
C LEU A 36 5.96 1.69 -6.74
N ILE A 37 4.99 2.13 -5.93
CA ILE A 37 4.04 1.24 -5.27
C ILE A 37 3.19 0.49 -6.30
N GLY A 38 2.73 1.17 -7.36
CA GLY A 38 1.97 0.54 -8.44
C GLY A 38 2.75 -0.58 -9.11
N ASN A 39 4.04 -0.37 -9.39
CA ASN A 39 4.91 -1.38 -9.99
C ASN A 39 5.15 -2.56 -9.03
N LEU A 40 5.38 -2.30 -7.74
CA LEU A 40 5.57 -3.35 -6.73
C LEU A 40 4.33 -4.25 -6.59
N ILE A 41 3.15 -3.64 -6.57
CA ILE A 41 1.87 -4.39 -6.48
C ILE A 41 1.63 -5.16 -7.78
N SER A 42 1.92 -4.58 -8.95
CA SER A 42 1.68 -5.22 -10.24
C SER A 42 2.53 -6.47 -10.45
N ASP A 43 3.74 -6.53 -9.89
CA ASP A 43 4.64 -7.68 -10.01
C ASP A 43 4.77 -8.48 -8.71
N ILE A 44 3.77 -8.38 -7.83
CA ILE A 44 3.80 -9.05 -6.55
C ILE A 44 3.90 -10.57 -6.69
N GLN A 45 4.73 -11.18 -5.86
CA GLN A 45 4.85 -12.63 -5.74
C GLN A 45 4.54 -13.09 -4.32
N ARG A 46 5.09 -12.38 -3.32
CA ARG A 46 4.95 -12.76 -1.91
C ARG A 46 4.79 -11.54 -1.02
N LEU A 47 3.92 -11.68 -0.02
CA LEU A 47 3.74 -10.73 1.07
C LEU A 47 4.10 -11.39 2.39
N GLU A 48 4.89 -10.71 3.19
CA GLU A 48 5.26 -11.13 4.54
C GLU A 48 5.08 -9.98 5.52
N VAL A 49 4.46 -10.28 6.65
CA VAL A 49 4.27 -9.34 7.76
C VAL A 49 5.10 -9.89 8.92
N PRO A 50 6.41 -9.59 9.00
CA PRO A 50 7.28 -10.13 10.04
C PRO A 50 6.90 -9.64 11.43
N ASP A 51 6.32 -8.44 11.52
CA ASP A 51 5.85 -7.81 12.75
C ASP A 51 4.70 -6.84 12.46
N GLN A 52 4.21 -6.13 13.48
CA GLN A 52 3.05 -5.23 13.36
C GLN A 52 3.34 -3.90 12.63
N GLN A 53 4.61 -3.60 12.33
CA GLN A 53 5.07 -2.33 11.76
C GLN A 53 5.56 -2.48 10.32
N HIS A 54 6.03 -3.66 9.92
CA HIS A 54 6.65 -3.86 8.63
C HIS A 54 5.83 -4.77 7.72
N LEU A 55 5.79 -4.41 6.44
CA LEU A 55 5.27 -5.23 5.35
C LEU A 55 6.39 -5.44 4.33
N ILE A 56 6.77 -6.69 4.09
CA ILE A 56 7.76 -7.06 3.09
C ILE A 56 7.01 -7.54 1.83
N ILE A 57 7.30 -6.88 0.71
CA ILE A 57 6.82 -7.25 -0.61
C ILE A 57 7.98 -7.85 -1.39
N ARG A 58 7.82 -9.08 -1.90
CA ARG A 58 8.73 -9.66 -2.90
C ARG A 58 8.02 -9.77 -4.23
N THR A 59 8.70 -9.38 -5.29
CA THR A 59 8.18 -9.39 -6.66
C THR A 59 8.76 -10.55 -7.46
N ASN A 60 8.14 -10.89 -8.60
CA ASN A 60 8.60 -12.02 -9.43
C ASN A 60 9.99 -11.78 -10.05
N ASN A 61 10.37 -10.52 -10.25
CA ASN A 61 11.71 -10.15 -10.72
C ASN A 61 12.80 -10.15 -9.62
N GLY A 62 12.48 -10.58 -8.39
CA GLY A 62 13.44 -10.72 -7.30
C GLY A 62 13.70 -9.44 -6.48
N ILE A 63 12.96 -8.35 -6.73
CA ILE A 63 13.03 -7.15 -5.89
C ILE A 63 12.32 -7.42 -4.55
N GLN A 64 12.93 -6.94 -3.46
CA GLN A 64 12.31 -6.90 -2.14
C GLN A 64 12.17 -5.45 -1.69
N ALA A 65 10.96 -5.08 -1.28
CA ALA A 65 10.66 -3.78 -0.68
C ALA A 65 10.10 -3.98 0.74
N GLN A 66 10.52 -3.14 1.67
CA GLN A 66 9.97 -3.08 3.03
C GLN A 66 9.19 -1.77 3.17
N LEU A 67 7.91 -1.89 3.49
CA LEU A 67 7.02 -0.78 3.78
C LEU A 67 6.75 -0.71 5.27
N GLU A 68 6.70 0.51 5.79
CA GLU A 68 6.37 0.77 7.19
C GLU A 68 4.90 1.16 7.33
N ARG A 69 4.29 0.71 8.42
CA ARG A 69 2.91 1.04 8.75
C ARG A 69 2.82 2.51 9.14
N PHE A 70 2.13 3.30 8.33
CA PHE A 70 1.73 4.64 8.72
C PHE A 70 0.45 4.57 9.58
N THR A 71 0.54 5.01 10.83
CA THR A 71 -0.63 5.15 11.71
C THR A 71 -1.13 6.58 11.63
N VAL A 72 -2.33 6.78 11.07
CA VAL A 72 -2.99 8.09 11.11
C VAL A 72 -3.46 8.34 12.54
N PRO A 73 -2.98 9.39 13.24
CA PRO A 73 -3.49 9.73 14.56
C PRO A 73 -4.98 10.07 14.45
N ALA A 74 -5.78 9.59 15.40
CA ALA A 74 -7.21 9.92 15.43
C ALA A 74 -7.36 11.46 15.48
N PRO A 75 -8.31 12.05 14.72
CA PRO A 75 -8.58 13.47 14.81
C PRO A 75 -8.96 13.83 16.25
N ALA A 76 -8.42 14.94 16.77
CA ALA A 76 -8.77 15.43 18.09
C ALA A 76 -10.29 15.64 18.20
N ALA A 77 -10.88 15.23 19.31
CA ALA A 77 -12.32 15.40 19.55
C ALA A 77 -12.66 16.90 19.53
N VAL A 78 -13.47 17.33 18.54
CA VAL A 78 -14.00 18.69 18.48
C VAL A 78 -15.05 18.84 19.58
N THR A 79 -14.64 19.36 20.73
CA THR A 79 -15.54 19.76 21.82
C THR A 79 -15.85 21.25 21.67
N GLN A 80 -16.65 21.60 20.66
CA GLN A 80 -17.32 22.91 20.67
C GLN A 80 -18.79 22.68 21.03
N ASN A 81 -19.13 22.89 22.31
CA ASN A 81 -20.52 23.10 22.71
C ASN A 81 -20.96 24.46 22.14
N ILE A 82 -21.72 24.42 21.05
CA ILE A 82 -22.23 25.62 20.36
C ILE A 82 -23.60 26.07 20.89
N PHE A 83 -24.05 25.52 22.01
CA PHE A 83 -25.28 25.94 22.70
C PHE A 83 -24.91 26.67 23.98
N ASN A 84 -24.86 28.00 23.92
CA ASN A 84 -24.93 28.93 25.06
C ASN A 84 -25.82 30.10 24.65
#